data_AF-A0A932KAT3-F1
#
_entry.id   AF-A0A932KAT3-F1
#
_cell.length_a   1.000
_cell.length_b   1.000
_cell.length_c   1.000
_cell.angle_alpha   90.00
_cell.angle_beta   90.00
_cell.angle_gamma   90.00
#
_symmetry.space_group_name_H-M   'P 1'
#
loop_
_entity.id
_entity.type
_entity.pdbx_description
1 polymer ?
#
loop_
_entity_poly.entity_id
_entity_poly.type
_entity_poly.pdbx_seq_one_letter_code
_entity_poly.pdbx_strand_id
1 'polypeptide(L)'
;MAVYNPHQHRALAFHYGHDPGVTALSYAAYSLWPLGYPDQALQRIHEVLTPAQALSHPLSLAAALTYAASIHCWRGEGYAAQERVEAAMKKIVL
;
A
#
# COMPACT_ATOMS: atom_id res chain seq x y z
N MET A 1 18.14 0.76 5.35
CA MET A 1 17.95 -0.16 6.48
C MET A 1 16.51 -0.63 6.47
N ALA A 2 16.28 -1.89 6.10
CA ALA A 2 14.95 -2.48 6.04
C ALA A 2 14.49 -2.86 7.47
N VAL A 3 13.51 -2.13 8.02
CA VAL A 3 12.98 -2.33 9.38
C VAL A 3 11.76 -3.26 9.39
N TYR A 4 11.33 -3.76 8.23
CA TYR A 4 10.16 -4.63 8.14
C TYR A 4 10.54 -6.10 8.43
N ASN A 5 10.11 -6.60 9.58
CA ASN A 5 10.27 -8.00 9.98
C ASN A 5 8.90 -8.71 9.92
N PRO A 6 8.58 -9.44 8.84
CA PRO A 6 7.23 -9.96 8.58
C PRO A 6 6.76 -10.99 9.62
N HIS A 7 7.68 -11.69 10.28
CA HIS A 7 7.34 -12.69 11.29
C HIS A 7 6.85 -12.12 12.63
N GLN A 8 7.34 -10.94 13.04
CA GLN A 8 6.90 -10.29 14.28
C GLN A 8 5.57 -9.54 14.12
N HIS A 9 5.33 -8.94 12.95
CA HIS A 9 4.10 -8.17 12.71
C HIS A 9 2.86 -9.05 12.49
N ARG A 10 3.05 -10.32 12.07
CA ARG A 10 1.96 -11.29 11.90
C ARG A 10 1.20 -11.58 13.21
N ALA A 11 1.87 -11.50 14.37
CA ALA A 11 1.23 -11.70 15.67
C ALA A 11 0.34 -10.51 16.08
N LEU A 12 0.66 -9.28 15.66
CA LEU A 12 -0.18 -8.09 15.89
C LEU A 12 -1.33 -7.98 14.90
N ALA A 13 -1.15 -8.44 13.65
CA ALA A 13 -2.18 -8.40 12.61
C ALA A 13 -3.46 -9.19 12.98
N PHE A 14 -3.34 -10.19 13.86
CA PHE A 14 -4.46 -11.00 14.34
C PHE A 14 -5.40 -10.24 15.29
N HIS A 15 -4.97 -9.12 15.89
CA HIS A 15 -5.74 -8.42 16.93
C HIS A 15 -6.51 -7.18 16.43
N TYR A 16 -6.11 -6.58 15.30
CA TYR A 16 -6.64 -5.28 14.84
C TYR A 16 -7.30 -5.28 13.45
N GLY A 17 -7.32 -6.42 12.74
CA GLY A 17 -7.90 -6.49 11.39
C GLY A 17 -7.10 -5.75 10.30
N HIS A 18 -5.97 -5.13 10.66
CA HIS A 18 -4.99 -4.58 9.72
C HIS A 18 -3.55 -4.89 10.17
N ASP A 19 -2.64 -5.11 9.22
CA ASP A 19 -1.20 -5.15 9.46
C ASP A 19 -0.68 -3.72 9.67
N PRO A 20 -0.20 -3.37 10.89
CA PRO A 20 0.26 -2.02 11.18
C PRO A 20 1.53 -1.65 10.39
N GLY A 21 2.33 -2.62 9.95
CA GLY A 21 3.51 -2.40 9.12
C GLY A 21 3.14 -1.93 7.71
N VAL A 22 2.15 -2.57 7.08
CA VAL A 22 1.62 -2.17 5.76
C VAL A 22 1.07 -0.74 5.80
N THR A 23 0.30 -0.39 6.83
CA THR A 23 -0.25 0.97 6.98
C THR A 23 0.86 2.00 7.20
N ALA A 24 1.81 1.74 8.11
CA ALA A 24 2.91 2.66 8.39
C ALA A 24 3.81 2.90 7.17
N LEU A 25 4.14 1.84 6.43
CA LEU A 25 4.95 1.94 5.22
C LEU A 25 4.21 2.66 4.08
N SER A 26 2.89 2.47 3.98
CA SER A 26 2.08 3.21 3.01
C SER A 26 2.04 4.71 3.31
N TYR A 27 1.93 5.07 4.59
CA TYR A 27 1.97 6.47 5.03
C TYR A 27 3.35 7.12 4.78
N ALA A 28 4.44 6.35 4.98
CA ALA A 28 5.79 6.78 4.65
C ALA A 28 6.00 6.96 3.14
N ALA A 29 5.37 6.14 2.30
CA ALA A 29 5.37 6.34 0.85
C ALA A 29 4.60 7.62 0.46
N TYR A 30 3.47 7.87 1.13
CA TYR A 30 2.63 9.05 0.89
C TYR A 30 3.33 10.37 1.26
N SER A 31 4.12 10.39 2.33
CA SER A 31 4.85 11.59 2.76
C SER A 31 5.98 12.02 1.81
N LEU A 32 6.44 11.14 0.91
CA LEU A 32 7.43 11.47 -0.11
C LEU A 32 6.87 12.38 -1.22
N TRP A 33 5.55 12.38 -1.41
CA TRP A 33 4.90 13.24 -2.40
C TRP A 33 5.06 14.74 -2.13
N PRO A 34 4.66 15.29 -0.95
CA PRO A 34 4.83 16.72 -0.67
C PRO A 34 6.31 17.15 -0.60
N LEU A 35 7.24 16.20 -0.52
CA LEU A 35 8.68 16.46 -0.56
C LEU A 35 9.24 16.56 -2.00
N GLY A 36 8.40 16.38 -3.01
CA GLY A 36 8.82 16.44 -4.42
C GLY A 36 9.48 15.15 -4.94
N TYR A 37 9.26 14.01 -4.28
CA TYR A 37 9.81 12.71 -4.68
C TYR A 37 8.73 11.72 -5.16
N PRO A 38 8.04 12.03 -6.27
CA PRO A 38 6.89 11.25 -6.73
C PRO A 38 7.24 9.84 -7.22
N ASP A 39 8.42 9.64 -7.81
CA ASP A 39 8.89 8.31 -8.24
C ASP A 39 9.24 7.42 -7.05
N GLN A 40 9.84 8.01 -6.01
CA GLN A 40 10.19 7.28 -4.79
C GLN A 40 8.94 6.90 -3.99
N ALA A 41 7.93 7.79 -3.94
CA ALA A 41 6.62 7.48 -3.39
C ALA A 41 6.01 6.25 -4.07
N LEU A 42 6.04 6.22 -5.41
CA LEU A 42 5.49 5.12 -6.19
C LEU A 42 6.27 3.81 -6.01
N GLN A 43 7.60 3.87 -5.96
CA GLN A 43 8.41 2.68 -5.71
C GLN A 43 8.10 2.09 -4.33
N ARG A 44 8.03 2.94 -3.30
CA ARG A 44 7.79 2.50 -1.92
C ARG A 44 6.41 1.89 -1.73
N ILE A 45 5.37 2.43 -2.37
CA ILE A 45 4.04 1.83 -2.26
C ILE A 45 3.96 0.48 -2.98
N HIS A 46 4.69 0.28 -4.09
CA HIS A 46 4.79 -1.05 -4.72
C HIS A 46 5.50 -2.07 -3.84
N GLU A 47 6.60 -1.68 -3.18
CA GLU A 47 7.33 -2.53 -2.21
C GLU A 47 6.44 -2.99 -1.04
N VAL A 48 5.41 -2.20 -0.69
CA VAL A 48 4.40 -2.55 0.33
C VAL A 48 3.31 -3.45 -0.22
N LEU A 49 2.85 -3.19 -1.45
CA LEU A 49 1.78 -3.95 -2.09
C LEU A 49 2.16 -5.41 -2.39
N THR A 50 3.41 -5.67 -2.79
CA THR A 50 3.89 -7.04 -3.09
C THR A 50 3.71 -8.01 -1.91
N PRO A 51 4.20 -7.73 -0.68
CA PRO A 51 3.95 -8.59 0.46
C PRO A 51 2.50 -8.52 0.96
N ALA A 52 1.83 -7.36 0.86
CA ALA A 52 0.43 -7.21 1.30
C ALA A 52 -0.54 -8.11 0.49
N GLN A 53 -0.28 -8.32 -0.81
CA GLN A 53 -1.05 -9.27 -1.63
C GLN A 53 -0.89 -10.73 -1.17
N ALA A 54 0.26 -11.09 -0.61
CA ALA A 54 0.53 -12.45 -0.12
C ALA A 54 -0.05 -12.71 1.29
N LEU A 55 -0.40 -11.65 2.02
CA LEU A 55 -0.74 -11.73 3.44
C LEU A 55 -2.23 -11.98 3.74
N SER A 56 -3.10 -12.11 2.74
CA SER A 56 -4.55 -12.36 2.92
C SER A 56 -5.23 -11.44 3.95
N HIS A 57 -4.79 -10.18 4.05
CA HIS A 57 -5.37 -9.14 4.91
C HIS A 57 -6.04 -8.07 4.05
N PRO A 58 -7.34 -8.22 3.72
CA PRO A 58 -8.00 -7.41 2.69
C PRO A 58 -8.04 -5.91 3.04
N LEU A 59 -8.18 -5.57 4.32
CA LEU A 59 -8.26 -4.17 4.77
C LEU A 59 -6.91 -3.44 4.62
N SER A 60 -5.80 -4.11 4.92
CA SER A 60 -4.45 -3.55 4.76
C SER A 60 -4.08 -3.38 3.30
N LEU A 61 -4.48 -4.35 2.47
CA LEU A 61 -4.34 -4.26 1.03
C LEU A 61 -5.16 -3.09 0.48
N ALA A 62 -6.43 -2.95 0.89
CA ALA A 62 -7.29 -1.82 0.49
C ALA A 62 -6.64 -0.46 0.79
N ALA A 63 -6.10 -0.28 2.00
CA ALA A 63 -5.43 0.95 2.38
C ALA A 63 -4.21 1.26 1.49
N ALA A 64 -3.31 0.28 1.30
CA ALA A 64 -2.13 0.45 0.45
C ALA A 64 -2.50 0.80 -1.01
N LEU A 65 -3.57 0.23 -1.53
CA LEU A 65 -4.09 0.52 -2.87
C LEU A 65 -4.64 1.94 -2.99
N THR A 66 -5.36 2.42 -1.97
CA THR A 66 -5.84 3.81 -1.93
C THR A 66 -4.68 4.79 -1.99
N TYR A 67 -3.60 4.55 -1.23
CA TYR A 67 -2.41 5.39 -1.26
C TYR A 67 -1.70 5.36 -2.62
N ALA A 68 -1.59 4.18 -3.25
CA ALA A 68 -1.02 4.06 -4.59
C ALA A 68 -1.84 4.84 -5.63
N ALA A 69 -3.16 4.77 -5.55
CA ALA A 69 -4.07 5.50 -6.42
C ALA A 69 -3.88 7.02 -6.29
N SER A 70 -3.78 7.53 -5.05
CA SER A 70 -3.51 8.95 -4.81
C SER A 70 -2.19 9.39 -5.45
N ILE A 71 -1.13 8.60 -5.31
CA ILE A 71 0.18 8.89 -5.92
C ILE A 71 0.06 8.95 -7.46
N HIS A 72 -0.64 8.00 -8.08
CA HIS A 72 -0.86 8.02 -9.54
C HIS A 72 -1.70 9.23 -9.98
N CYS A 73 -2.77 9.56 -9.25
CA CYS A 73 -3.58 10.74 -9.54
C CYS A 73 -2.74 12.03 -9.50
N TRP A 74 -1.88 12.17 -8.51
CA TRP A 74 -1.05 13.37 -8.38
C TRP A 74 0.04 13.48 -9.45
N ARG A 75 0.49 12.36 -10.03
CA ARG A 75 1.40 12.32 -11.19
C ARG A 75 0.72 12.64 -12.52
N GLY A 76 -0.61 12.85 -12.53
CA GLY A 76 -1.38 13.01 -13.76
C GLY A 76 -1.71 11.68 -14.45
N GLU A 77 -1.48 10.54 -13.79
CA GLU A 77 -1.69 9.18 -14.31
C GLU A 77 -3.08 8.65 -13.90
N GLY A 78 -4.11 9.51 -13.92
CA GLY A 78 -5.43 9.20 -13.35
C GLY A 78 -6.12 7.96 -13.94
N TYR A 79 -5.93 7.69 -15.23
CA TYR A 79 -6.51 6.50 -15.89
C TYR A 79 -5.84 5.20 -15.41
N ALA A 80 -4.52 5.23 -15.22
CA ALA A 80 -3.75 4.10 -14.68
C ALA A 80 -4.03 3.86 -13.18
N ALA A 81 -4.33 4.92 -12.44
CA ALA A 81 -4.80 4.83 -11.05
C ALA A 81 -6.11 4.05 -10.95
N GLN A 82 -7.08 4.39 -11.80
CA GLN A 82 -8.42 3.81 -11.77
C GLN A 82 -8.42 2.32 -12.12
N GLU A 83 -7.73 1.91 -13.18
CA GLU A 83 -7.64 0.51 -13.60
C GLU A 83 -7.01 -0.37 -12.51
N ARG A 84 -5.97 0.14 -11.83
CA ARG A 84 -5.28 -0.57 -10.75
C ARG A 84 -6.14 -0.70 -9.49
N VAL A 85 -6.90 0.34 -9.15
CA VAL A 85 -7.84 0.30 -8.02
C VAL A 85 -8.99 -0.67 -8.30
N GLU A 86 -9.57 -0.64 -9.50
CA GLU A 86 -10.65 -1.57 -9.86
C GLU A 86 -10.20 -3.03 -9.88
N ALA A 87 -9.01 -3.31 -10.45
CA ALA A 87 -8.43 -4.64 -10.45
C ALA A 87 -8.18 -5.18 -9.03
N ALA A 88 -7.85 -4.29 -8.10
CA ALA A 88 -7.53 -4.66 -6.75
C ALA A 88 -8.77 -4.73 -5.83
N MET A 89 -9.80 -3.91 -6.06
CA MET A 89 -11.11 -4.06 -5.42
C MET A 89 -11.76 -5.40 -5.77
N LYS A 90 -11.64 -5.86 -7.03
CA LYS A 90 -12.14 -7.19 -7.43
C LYS A 90 -11.48 -8.35 -6.66
N LYS A 91 -10.23 -8.19 -6.20
CA LYS A 91 -9.51 -9.20 -5.42
C LYS A 91 -9.81 -9.17 -3.92
N ILE A 92 -10.48 -8.14 -3.43
CA ILE A 92 -10.87 -8.00 -2.02
C ILE A 92 -12.24 -8.66 -1.75
N VAL A 93 -13.06 -8.84 -2.79
CA VAL A 93 -14.46 -9.31 -2.70
C VAL A 93 -14.61 -10.81 -3.07
N LEU A 94 -13.55 -11.47 -3.55
CA LEU A 94 -13.46 -12.91 -3.83
C LEU A 94 -12.59 -13.60 -2.77
#